data_AF-A0A7Y5TR76-F1
#
_entry.id   AF-A0A7Y5TR76-F1
#
_cell.length_a   1.000
_cell.length_b   1.000
_cell.length_c   1.000
_cell.angle_alpha   90.00
_cell.angle_beta   90.00
_cell.angle_gamma   90.00
#
_symmetry.space_group_name_H-M   'P 1'
#
loop_
_entity.id
_entity.type
_entity.pdbx_description
1 polymer ?
#
loop_
_entity_poly.entity_id
_entity_poly.type
_entity_poly.pdbx_seq_one_letter_code
_entity_poly.pdbx_strand_id
1 'polypeptide(L)'
;MRTCPLLLGPNVTVFDPTTPAATVQRTLDTIFASQESSEFGARRYAVLFMPGTYDVDARIGFYTQVSGLGMSPDDVVINGGMRADARWRKGNATLNFWRVVENMSVVPAGGFNRWAVSQAAPMRRMHIRGDLVLDDGGWSSGGFLADSRVDGQVRSGSQQQWLTRNSAIGEWKGANWNMVFVGTEHAPANSFPDPPYTRIDSAPLIREKPFLFVDARGAWRVFVPALRASAAGTTWASGRPAGAARPLSDFVIVKPGASAAAMNDALTRGKSLIITPGVYHLDTPLHIVRRNTIVLGLGLATLVADGGVSAIVVDDVDGTTLAGLLVEAGPVESPVLVQIGAPGAAVRHSSNPTLL
;
A
#
# COMPACT_ATOMS: atom_id res chain seq x y z
N MET A 1 -11.10 -18.74 -17.43
CA MET A 1 -12.06 -18.65 -16.32
C MET A 1 -12.01 -17.23 -15.79
N ARG A 2 -13.12 -16.47 -15.89
CA ARG A 2 -13.26 -15.16 -15.24
C ARG A 2 -13.21 -15.42 -13.73
N THR A 3 -12.08 -15.20 -13.08
CA THR A 3 -11.98 -15.35 -11.62
C THR A 3 -12.83 -14.26 -10.99
N CYS A 4 -13.96 -14.71 -10.45
CA CYS A 4 -15.06 -13.93 -9.92
C CYS A 4 -14.66 -13.19 -8.63
N PRO A 5 -15.23 -11.99 -8.34
CA PRO A 5 -15.12 -11.31 -7.04
C PRO A 5 -15.36 -12.23 -5.83
N LEU A 6 -16.17 -13.28 -5.98
CA LEU A 6 -16.40 -14.34 -4.98
C LEU A 6 -15.10 -14.97 -4.44
N LEU A 7 -14.02 -15.00 -5.24
CA LEU A 7 -12.75 -15.58 -4.83
C LEU A 7 -12.11 -14.81 -3.68
N LEU A 8 -12.19 -13.48 -3.67
CA LEU A 8 -11.51 -12.62 -2.70
C LEU A 8 -12.36 -12.32 -1.44
N GLY A 9 -13.59 -12.83 -1.40
CA GLY A 9 -14.48 -12.68 -0.25
C GLY A 9 -15.26 -11.36 -0.26
N PRO A 10 -16.16 -11.18 0.72
CA PRO A 10 -17.19 -10.13 0.68
C PRO A 10 -16.64 -8.71 0.89
N ASN A 11 -15.45 -8.57 1.49
CA ASN A 11 -14.85 -7.28 1.81
C ASN A 11 -13.98 -6.73 0.66
N VAL A 12 -13.96 -7.43 -0.48
CA VAL A 12 -13.29 -7.01 -1.70
C VAL A 12 -14.32 -6.69 -2.76
N THR A 13 -14.36 -5.44 -3.18
CA THR A 13 -15.18 -4.99 -4.31
C THR A 13 -14.29 -4.82 -5.53
N VAL A 14 -14.69 -5.41 -6.66
CA VAL A 14 -13.99 -5.26 -7.95
C VAL A 14 -14.90 -4.57 -8.94
N PHE A 15 -14.42 -3.48 -9.53
CA PHE A 15 -15.10 -2.78 -10.61
C PHE A 15 -14.41 -3.03 -11.94
N ASP A 16 -15.20 -3.13 -13.00
CA ASP A 16 -14.73 -3.09 -14.37
C ASP A 16 -15.30 -1.87 -15.11
N PRO A 17 -14.78 -1.50 -16.28
CA PRO A 17 -15.20 -0.29 -16.99
C PRO A 17 -16.66 -0.29 -17.45
N THR A 18 -17.36 -1.44 -17.38
CA THR A 18 -18.79 -1.54 -17.69
C THR A 18 -19.66 -1.27 -16.47
N THR A 19 -19.08 -1.23 -15.26
CA THR A 19 -19.81 -0.87 -14.04
C THR A 19 -20.21 0.59 -14.11
N PRO A 20 -21.52 0.94 -13.98
CA PRO A 20 -21.96 2.33 -14.06
C PRO A 20 -21.28 3.21 -13.00
N ALA A 21 -20.80 4.39 -13.39
CA ALA A 21 -20.10 5.32 -12.50
C ALA A 21 -20.89 5.64 -11.21
N ALA A 22 -22.21 5.83 -11.32
CA ALA A 22 -23.08 6.05 -10.16
C ALA A 22 -23.08 4.87 -9.16
N THR A 23 -22.93 3.64 -9.65
CA THR A 23 -22.81 2.45 -8.79
C THR A 23 -21.45 2.44 -8.09
N VAL A 24 -20.37 2.71 -8.82
CA VAL A 24 -19.01 2.81 -8.26
C VAL A 24 -18.96 3.88 -7.16
N GLN A 25 -19.42 5.10 -7.48
CA GLN A 25 -19.46 6.22 -6.54
C GLN A 25 -20.27 5.90 -5.30
N ARG A 26 -21.49 5.35 -5.45
CA ARG A 26 -22.33 4.98 -4.31
C ARG A 26 -21.67 3.96 -3.39
N THR A 27 -20.96 2.98 -3.93
CA THR A 27 -20.23 2.00 -3.12
C THR A 27 -19.07 2.65 -2.37
N LEU A 28 -18.29 3.52 -3.03
CA LEU A 28 -17.21 4.27 -2.40
C LEU A 28 -17.74 5.16 -1.27
N ASP A 29 -18.84 5.87 -1.50
CA ASP A 29 -19.49 6.72 -0.51
C ASP A 29 -20.01 5.93 0.69
N THR A 30 -20.58 4.74 0.45
CA THR A 30 -21.06 3.84 1.51
C THR A 30 -19.91 3.35 2.39
N ILE A 31 -18.80 2.93 1.76
CA ILE A 31 -17.59 2.51 2.49
C ILE A 31 -17.05 3.69 3.30
N PHE A 32 -16.89 4.85 2.67
CA PHE A 32 -16.40 6.06 3.33
C PHE A 32 -17.26 6.45 4.54
N ALA A 33 -18.58 6.52 4.39
CA ALA A 33 -19.49 6.87 5.49
C ALA A 33 -19.36 5.91 6.68
N SER A 34 -19.05 4.63 6.42
CA SER A 34 -18.83 3.64 7.48
C SER A 34 -17.44 3.71 8.13
N GLN A 35 -16.46 4.29 7.44
CA GLN A 35 -15.04 4.25 7.80
C GLN A 35 -14.43 5.62 8.12
N GLU A 36 -15.11 6.74 7.85
CA GLU A 36 -14.56 8.10 8.00
C GLU A 36 -14.03 8.36 9.42
N SER A 37 -14.80 7.96 10.44
CA SER A 37 -14.47 8.12 11.86
C SER A 37 -14.27 6.78 12.60
N SER A 38 -14.06 5.69 11.87
CA SER A 38 -13.93 4.34 12.42
C SER A 38 -12.48 3.98 12.77
N GLU A 39 -11.84 4.80 13.61
CA GLU A 39 -10.40 4.69 13.92
C GLU A 39 -10.02 3.32 14.51
N PHE A 40 -10.86 2.73 15.37
CA PHE A 40 -10.65 1.41 15.98
C PHE A 40 -11.74 0.39 15.61
N GLY A 41 -12.42 0.59 14.47
CA GLY A 41 -13.41 -0.36 13.98
C GLY A 41 -12.77 -1.62 13.42
N ALA A 42 -13.50 -2.75 13.45
CA ALA A 42 -13.03 -4.03 12.91
C ALA A 42 -13.23 -4.19 11.39
N ARG A 43 -13.98 -3.28 10.75
CA ARG A 43 -14.27 -3.35 9.31
C ARG A 43 -13.01 -3.02 8.50
N ARG A 44 -12.81 -3.76 7.41
CA ARG A 44 -11.69 -3.66 6.48
C ARG A 44 -12.23 -3.74 5.06
N TYR A 45 -11.71 -2.94 4.13
CA TYR A 45 -12.18 -2.92 2.74
C TYR A 45 -11.03 -2.85 1.74
N ALA A 46 -11.15 -3.59 0.65
CA ALA A 46 -10.34 -3.39 -0.56
C ALA A 46 -11.27 -3.10 -1.75
N VAL A 47 -11.03 -2.00 -2.45
CA VAL A 47 -11.73 -1.63 -3.68
C VAL A 47 -10.75 -1.68 -4.83
N LEU A 48 -11.01 -2.56 -5.79
CA LEU A 48 -10.11 -2.88 -6.88
C LEU A 48 -10.71 -2.46 -8.22
N PHE A 49 -9.94 -1.79 -9.05
CA PHE A 49 -10.36 -1.31 -10.36
C PHE A 49 -9.64 -2.10 -11.45
N MET A 50 -10.38 -2.79 -12.30
CA MET A 50 -9.84 -3.42 -13.51
C MET A 50 -9.30 -2.34 -14.46
N PRO A 51 -8.35 -2.67 -15.36
CA PRO A 51 -7.89 -1.74 -16.39
C PRO A 51 -9.04 -1.05 -17.15
N GLY A 52 -8.95 0.26 -17.30
CA GLY A 52 -9.91 1.12 -17.99
C GLY A 52 -10.06 2.49 -17.32
N THR A 53 -11.16 3.20 -17.64
CA THR A 53 -11.39 4.59 -17.20
C THR A 53 -12.68 4.69 -16.39
N TYR A 54 -12.63 5.45 -15.30
CA TYR A 54 -13.72 5.59 -14.34
C TYR A 54 -13.89 7.05 -13.93
N ASP A 55 -15.12 7.55 -14.00
CA ASP A 55 -15.47 8.91 -13.58
C ASP A 55 -16.00 8.88 -12.13
N VAL A 56 -15.11 9.06 -11.15
CA VAL A 56 -15.43 9.01 -9.71
C VAL A 56 -14.55 9.93 -8.89
N ASP A 57 -15.10 10.47 -7.80
CA ASP A 57 -14.39 11.26 -6.79
C ASP A 57 -14.52 10.58 -5.42
N ALA A 58 -13.53 9.75 -5.10
CA ALA A 58 -13.53 8.90 -3.93
C ALA A 58 -12.92 9.61 -2.71
N ARG A 59 -13.60 9.55 -1.57
CA ARG A 59 -12.99 9.83 -0.26
C ARG A 59 -12.65 8.52 0.45
N ILE A 60 -11.46 8.44 1.03
CA ILE A 60 -10.90 7.21 1.60
C ILE A 60 -10.80 7.36 3.12
N GLY A 61 -11.61 6.56 3.83
CA GLY A 61 -11.64 6.49 5.30
C GLY A 61 -10.62 5.52 5.87
N PHE A 62 -10.74 5.23 7.17
CA PHE A 62 -9.91 4.23 7.83
C PHE A 62 -10.06 2.84 7.21
N TYR A 63 -9.03 2.02 7.34
CA TYR A 63 -8.95 0.63 6.91
C TYR A 63 -9.47 0.34 5.50
N THR A 64 -9.20 1.25 4.58
CA THR A 64 -9.64 1.15 3.19
C THR A 64 -8.43 1.20 2.27
N GLN A 65 -8.29 0.16 1.45
CA GLN A 65 -7.36 0.15 0.33
C GLN A 65 -8.13 0.36 -0.97
N VAL A 66 -7.64 1.25 -1.83
CA VAL A 66 -8.11 1.37 -3.21
C VAL A 66 -6.95 1.09 -4.15
N SER A 67 -7.13 0.21 -5.13
CA SER A 67 -6.03 -0.17 -6.03
C SER A 67 -6.47 -0.44 -7.45
N GLY A 68 -5.63 -0.07 -8.42
CA GLY A 68 -5.79 -0.50 -9.80
C GLY A 68 -5.16 -1.87 -10.05
N LEU A 69 -5.76 -2.65 -10.94
CA LEU A 69 -5.34 -4.01 -11.31
C LEU A 69 -4.56 -4.03 -12.64
N GLY A 70 -4.00 -2.90 -13.04
CA GLY A 70 -3.11 -2.77 -14.20
C GLY A 70 -1.69 -3.27 -13.93
N MET A 71 -0.91 -3.44 -15.00
CA MET A 71 0.55 -3.56 -14.87
C MET A 71 1.19 -2.19 -14.65
N SER A 72 0.63 -1.16 -15.30
CA SER A 72 0.99 0.25 -15.15
C SER A 72 -0.12 1.01 -14.41
N PRO A 73 0.20 2.07 -13.65
CA PRO A 73 -0.82 2.98 -13.12
C PRO A 73 -1.71 3.57 -14.22
N ASP A 74 -1.17 3.80 -15.40
CA ASP A 74 -1.92 4.37 -16.53
C ASP A 74 -2.92 3.39 -17.17
N ASP A 75 -2.87 2.11 -16.82
CA ASP A 75 -3.89 1.14 -17.25
C ASP A 75 -5.23 1.38 -16.54
N VAL A 76 -5.24 2.08 -15.40
CA VAL A 76 -6.45 2.43 -14.63
C VAL A 76 -6.48 3.95 -14.47
N VAL A 77 -7.43 4.60 -15.13
CA VAL A 77 -7.58 6.06 -15.12
C VAL A 77 -8.81 6.46 -14.32
N ILE A 78 -8.60 7.27 -13.30
CA ILE A 78 -9.67 7.88 -12.50
C ILE A 78 -9.81 9.34 -12.91
N ASN A 79 -10.91 9.70 -13.56
CA ASN A 79 -11.28 11.09 -13.77
C ASN A 79 -12.07 11.58 -12.53
N GLY A 80 -11.42 12.34 -11.66
CA GLY A 80 -12.04 12.84 -10.42
C GLY A 80 -11.09 12.91 -9.25
N GLY A 81 -11.04 11.91 -8.38
CA GLY A 81 -10.20 11.97 -7.18
C GLY A 81 -10.09 10.68 -6.38
N MET A 82 -8.95 10.51 -5.71
CA MET A 82 -8.70 9.47 -4.72
C MET A 82 -8.15 10.15 -3.47
N ARG A 83 -9.05 10.61 -2.61
CA ARG A 83 -8.77 11.66 -1.64
C ARG A 83 -8.87 11.19 -0.20
N ALA A 84 -7.98 11.70 0.63
CA ALA A 84 -8.19 11.75 2.07
C ALA A 84 -8.30 13.22 2.47
N ASP A 85 -9.38 13.55 3.19
CA ASP A 85 -9.57 14.86 3.82
C ASP A 85 -9.68 14.68 5.35
N ALA A 86 -9.67 15.79 6.09
CA ALA A 86 -9.73 15.78 7.54
C ALA A 86 -11.00 16.46 8.08
N ARG A 87 -12.09 16.45 7.30
CA ARG A 87 -13.35 17.11 7.66
C ARG A 87 -13.95 16.56 8.94
N TRP A 88 -13.87 15.24 9.15
CA TRP A 88 -14.31 14.58 10.39
C TRP A 88 -13.63 15.12 11.66
N ARG A 89 -12.48 15.79 11.51
CA ARG A 89 -11.74 16.45 12.59
C ARG A 89 -11.41 17.91 12.30
N LYS A 90 -12.30 18.60 11.56
CA LYS A 90 -12.22 20.05 11.33
C LYS A 90 -10.86 20.49 10.74
N GLY A 91 -10.31 19.71 9.81
CA GLY A 91 -9.02 19.97 9.16
C GLY A 91 -7.81 19.37 9.86
N ASN A 92 -7.94 18.85 11.08
CA ASN A 92 -6.85 18.16 11.76
C ASN A 92 -6.68 16.72 11.23
N ALA A 93 -5.62 16.48 10.46
CA ALA A 93 -5.28 15.20 9.85
C ALA A 93 -4.37 14.31 10.71
N THR A 94 -4.03 14.67 11.96
CA THR A 94 -3.08 13.92 12.81
C THR A 94 -3.51 12.48 13.13
N LEU A 95 -4.78 12.13 12.86
CA LEU A 95 -5.33 10.79 13.06
C LEU A 95 -5.76 10.10 11.76
N ASN A 96 -5.45 10.68 10.60
CA ASN A 96 -5.78 10.07 9.31
C ASN A 96 -4.81 8.91 8.98
N PHE A 97 -4.96 7.82 9.71
CA PHE A 97 -4.15 6.61 9.58
C PHE A 97 -4.75 5.58 8.63
N TRP A 98 -4.00 4.50 8.43
CA TRP A 98 -4.48 3.20 7.96
C TRP A 98 -5.38 3.28 6.72
N ARG A 99 -4.83 3.79 5.61
CA ARG A 99 -5.52 3.83 4.32
C ARG A 99 -4.54 3.82 3.16
N VAL A 100 -4.91 3.23 2.03
CA VAL A 100 -3.96 2.99 0.94
C VAL A 100 -4.59 3.35 -0.40
N VAL A 101 -3.81 3.99 -1.26
CA VAL A 101 -4.09 4.10 -2.69
C VAL A 101 -2.88 3.58 -3.48
N GLU A 102 -3.13 2.73 -4.48
CA GLU A 102 -2.05 2.09 -5.23
C GLU A 102 -2.36 1.81 -6.71
N ASN A 103 -1.35 1.95 -7.57
CA ASN A 103 -1.34 1.43 -8.95
C ASN A 103 -2.47 1.95 -9.86
N MET A 104 -2.69 3.27 -9.86
CA MET A 104 -3.64 3.92 -10.76
C MET A 104 -3.22 5.36 -11.08
N SER A 105 -3.77 5.89 -12.17
CA SER A 105 -3.67 7.30 -12.52
C SER A 105 -4.92 8.07 -12.09
N VAL A 106 -4.74 9.30 -11.65
CA VAL A 106 -5.81 10.20 -11.23
C VAL A 106 -5.68 11.50 -12.02
N VAL A 107 -6.75 11.87 -12.72
CA VAL A 107 -6.93 13.15 -13.40
C VAL A 107 -7.84 14.00 -12.52
N PRO A 108 -7.28 14.89 -11.67
CA PRO A 108 -8.10 15.56 -10.68
C PRO A 108 -8.94 16.66 -11.33
N ALA A 109 -10.27 16.62 -11.15
CA ALA A 109 -11.18 17.58 -11.79
C ALA A 109 -10.88 19.06 -11.43
N GLY A 110 -10.38 19.32 -10.22
CA GLY A 110 -9.98 20.66 -9.75
C GLY A 110 -8.48 20.98 -9.94
N GLY A 111 -7.76 20.18 -10.74
CA GLY A 111 -6.32 20.33 -10.96
C GLY A 111 -5.42 19.79 -9.86
N PHE A 112 -5.98 19.38 -8.71
CA PHE A 112 -5.22 18.74 -7.63
C PHE A 112 -5.95 17.58 -6.96
N ASN A 113 -5.20 16.58 -6.51
CA ASN A 113 -5.68 15.53 -5.61
C ASN A 113 -5.25 15.85 -4.17
N ARG A 114 -6.12 15.61 -3.18
CA ARG A 114 -5.78 15.81 -1.76
C ARG A 114 -5.52 14.48 -1.07
N TRP A 115 -4.39 14.36 -0.41
CA TRP A 115 -4.03 13.21 0.42
C TRP A 115 -3.60 13.69 1.81
N ALA A 116 -4.55 14.28 2.54
CA ALA A 116 -4.35 14.80 3.89
C ALA A 116 -4.31 13.65 4.89
N VAL A 117 -3.13 13.09 5.12
CA VAL A 117 -2.94 11.88 5.95
C VAL A 117 -1.87 12.06 7.03
N SER A 118 -1.81 11.09 7.94
CA SER A 118 -0.68 10.92 8.86
C SER A 118 0.04 9.58 8.61
N GLN A 119 0.50 8.88 9.65
CA GLN A 119 1.25 7.63 9.50
C GLN A 119 0.39 6.48 8.94
N ALA A 120 1.07 5.43 8.44
CA ALA A 120 0.44 4.22 7.90
C ALA A 120 -0.60 4.49 6.77
N ALA A 121 -0.39 5.54 5.98
CA ALA A 121 -1.25 5.91 4.86
C ALA A 121 -0.50 6.05 3.51
N PRO A 122 0.15 4.96 3.02
CA PRO A 122 1.04 5.03 1.88
C PRO A 122 0.29 5.34 0.57
N MET A 123 0.90 6.20 -0.24
CA MET A 123 0.59 6.37 -1.66
C MET A 123 1.68 5.69 -2.48
N ARG A 124 1.35 4.66 -3.23
CA ARG A 124 2.33 3.87 -3.99
C ARG A 124 1.94 3.76 -5.45
N ARG A 125 2.90 3.85 -6.36
CA ARG A 125 2.65 3.52 -7.77
C ARG A 125 1.48 4.33 -8.35
N MET A 126 1.38 5.61 -8.00
CA MET A 126 0.31 6.49 -8.47
C MET A 126 0.82 7.37 -9.61
N HIS A 127 -0.08 7.74 -10.52
CA HIS A 127 0.17 8.82 -11.47
C HIS A 127 -0.85 9.95 -11.27
N ILE A 128 -0.47 10.99 -10.54
CA ILE A 128 -1.30 12.17 -10.33
C ILE A 128 -1.07 13.13 -11.49
N ARG A 129 -2.05 13.22 -12.40
CA ARG A 129 -2.02 14.10 -13.58
C ARG A 129 -2.50 15.50 -13.20
N GLY A 130 -1.77 16.13 -12.29
CA GLY A 130 -2.07 17.41 -11.67
C GLY A 130 -1.24 17.62 -10.41
N ASP A 131 -1.67 18.54 -9.56
CA ASP A 131 -1.05 18.82 -8.26
C ASP A 131 -1.45 17.79 -7.20
N LEU A 132 -0.63 17.69 -6.15
CA LEU A 132 -0.91 16.87 -4.97
C LEU A 132 -0.81 17.74 -3.71
N VAL A 133 -1.88 17.78 -2.91
CA VAL A 133 -1.94 18.55 -1.66
C VAL A 133 -1.97 17.58 -0.47
N LEU A 134 -1.08 17.78 0.50
CA LEU A 134 -0.82 16.81 1.57
C LEU A 134 -1.46 17.16 2.91
N ASP A 135 -2.20 18.26 3.01
CA ASP A 135 -2.89 18.70 4.21
C ASP A 135 -4.34 19.13 3.94
N ASP A 136 -5.04 19.55 5.00
CA ASP A 136 -6.40 20.08 4.92
C ASP A 136 -6.56 21.31 5.84
N GLY A 137 -5.51 22.14 5.91
CA GLY A 137 -5.49 23.41 6.64
C GLY A 137 -5.29 23.33 8.16
N GLY A 138 -5.42 22.15 8.78
CA GLY A 138 -5.08 21.91 10.19
C GLY A 138 -3.75 21.17 10.35
N TRP A 139 -3.47 20.59 11.53
CA TRP A 139 -2.25 19.82 11.77
C TRP A 139 -2.20 18.53 10.96
N SER A 140 -1.01 18.12 10.52
CA SER A 140 -0.79 16.87 9.78
C SER A 140 0.62 16.29 10.03
N SER A 141 0.74 14.96 10.07
CA SER A 141 1.98 14.25 10.46
C SER A 141 2.22 12.97 9.63
N GLY A 142 2.10 13.12 8.31
CA GLY A 142 2.45 12.12 7.32
C GLY A 142 3.95 12.07 7.09
N GLY A 143 4.43 11.52 5.98
CA GLY A 143 3.70 10.69 5.03
C GLY A 143 4.68 10.00 4.10
N PHE A 144 4.14 9.14 3.23
CA PHE A 144 4.96 8.26 2.40
C PHE A 144 4.42 8.19 0.97
N LEU A 145 5.23 8.66 0.03
CA LEU A 145 5.00 8.59 -1.41
C LEU A 145 6.12 7.75 -2.05
N ALA A 146 5.76 6.70 -2.79
CA ALA A 146 6.77 5.84 -3.42
C ALA A 146 6.36 5.39 -4.82
N ASP A 147 7.36 5.16 -5.67
CA ASP A 147 7.17 4.64 -7.04
C ASP A 147 6.14 5.44 -7.84
N SER A 148 5.98 6.74 -7.58
CA SER A 148 4.85 7.53 -8.07
C SER A 148 5.29 8.68 -8.96
N ARG A 149 4.39 9.15 -9.79
CA ARG A 149 4.55 10.34 -10.62
C ARG A 149 3.49 11.37 -10.26
N VAL A 150 3.90 12.60 -9.98
CA VAL A 150 3.01 13.75 -9.86
C VAL A 150 3.43 14.74 -10.93
N ASP A 151 2.59 14.97 -11.93
CA ASP A 151 2.93 15.85 -13.04
C ASP A 151 3.08 17.32 -12.59
N GLY A 152 2.27 17.73 -11.61
CA GLY A 152 2.27 19.08 -11.05
C GLY A 152 3.11 19.23 -9.79
N GLN A 153 2.74 20.23 -9.00
CA GLN A 153 3.39 20.56 -7.74
C GLN A 153 2.83 19.70 -6.59
N VAL A 154 3.73 19.12 -5.81
CA VAL A 154 3.39 18.56 -4.49
C VAL A 154 3.49 19.67 -3.45
N ARG A 155 2.40 19.92 -2.72
CA ARG A 155 2.29 20.93 -1.67
C ARG A 155 2.20 20.24 -0.32
N SER A 156 3.22 20.40 0.51
CA SER A 156 3.25 19.80 1.85
C SER A 156 2.21 20.40 2.78
N GLY A 157 1.89 21.69 2.59
CA GLY A 157 1.06 22.44 3.52
C GLY A 157 1.63 22.37 4.94
N SER A 158 0.78 22.05 5.91
CA SER A 158 1.15 21.94 7.33
C SER A 158 1.92 20.67 7.72
N GLN A 159 2.20 19.75 6.79
CA GLN A 159 2.84 18.47 7.09
C GLN A 159 4.14 18.64 7.86
N GLN A 160 4.24 18.00 9.03
CA GLN A 160 5.42 18.04 9.89
C GLN A 160 6.64 17.44 9.18
N GLN A 161 6.46 16.28 8.55
CA GLN A 161 7.50 15.58 7.81
C GLN A 161 6.93 14.83 6.60
N TRP A 162 7.80 14.40 5.68
CA TRP A 162 7.40 13.55 4.56
C TRP A 162 8.58 12.77 3.97
N LEU A 163 8.34 11.55 3.50
CA LEU A 163 9.29 10.78 2.69
C LEU A 163 8.71 10.53 1.29
N THR A 164 9.41 11.01 0.27
CA THR A 164 9.15 10.69 -1.14
C THR A 164 10.33 9.91 -1.71
N ARG A 165 10.12 8.69 -2.21
CA ARG A 165 11.19 7.88 -2.79
C ARG A 165 10.87 7.31 -4.17
N ASN A 166 11.90 7.13 -5.00
CA ASN A 166 11.82 6.50 -6.32
C ASN A 166 10.64 7.01 -7.13
N SER A 167 10.48 8.33 -7.17
CA SER A 167 9.30 9.00 -7.73
C SER A 167 9.74 10.10 -8.68
N ALA A 168 8.80 10.65 -9.43
CA ALA A 168 9.00 11.86 -10.21
C ALA A 168 7.92 12.88 -9.81
N ILE A 169 8.32 14.10 -9.51
CA ILE A 169 7.38 15.18 -9.18
C ILE A 169 7.62 16.35 -10.13
N GLY A 170 6.61 17.16 -10.44
CA GLY A 170 6.85 18.39 -11.22
C GLY A 170 7.64 19.40 -10.40
N GLU A 171 7.21 19.60 -9.15
CA GLU A 171 7.84 20.49 -8.18
C GLU A 171 7.47 20.07 -6.75
N TRP A 172 8.24 20.49 -5.75
CA TRP A 172 7.85 20.43 -4.34
C TRP A 172 7.75 21.83 -3.74
N LYS A 173 6.69 22.10 -2.99
CA LYS A 173 6.47 23.35 -2.27
C LYS A 173 6.07 23.13 -0.81
N GLY A 174 6.74 23.84 0.08
CA GLY A 174 6.46 23.87 1.51
C GLY A 174 7.38 22.95 2.30
N ALA A 175 7.58 23.31 3.56
CA ALA A 175 8.36 22.55 4.52
C ALA A 175 7.83 22.84 5.92
N ASN A 176 8.08 21.93 6.85
CA ASN A 176 7.94 22.18 8.28
C ASN A 176 9.20 21.69 8.98
N TRP A 177 9.28 20.43 9.41
CA TRP A 177 10.43 19.92 10.16
C TRP A 177 11.40 19.08 9.33
N ASN A 178 10.90 18.20 8.45
CA ASN A 178 11.77 17.30 7.71
C ASN A 178 11.13 16.75 6.41
N MET A 179 11.56 17.22 5.25
CA MET A 179 11.14 16.64 3.95
C MET A 179 12.30 15.88 3.32
N VAL A 180 12.12 14.57 3.15
CA VAL A 180 13.15 13.65 2.68
C VAL A 180 12.81 13.13 1.28
N PHE A 181 13.79 13.20 0.39
CA PHE A 181 13.69 12.74 -0.98
C PHE A 181 14.79 11.72 -1.27
N VAL A 182 14.43 10.52 -1.75
CA VAL A 182 15.40 9.45 -2.06
C VAL A 182 15.16 8.92 -3.46
N GLY A 183 16.06 9.20 -4.39
CA GLY A 183 15.86 8.79 -5.79
C GLY A 183 14.64 9.45 -6.44
N THR A 184 14.30 10.66 -6.02
CA THR A 184 13.14 11.40 -6.53
C THR A 184 13.59 12.40 -7.58
N GLU A 185 13.13 12.20 -8.81
CA GLU A 185 13.36 13.10 -9.93
C GLU A 185 12.68 14.44 -9.66
N HIS A 186 13.39 15.53 -9.99
CA HIS A 186 12.97 16.92 -9.77
C HIS A 186 12.66 17.31 -8.31
N ALA A 187 13.14 16.52 -7.33
CA ALA A 187 13.16 16.93 -5.94
C ALA A 187 14.00 18.20 -5.74
N PRO A 188 13.66 19.07 -4.75
CA PRO A 188 14.47 20.24 -4.43
C PRO A 188 15.89 19.82 -4.05
N ALA A 189 16.86 20.72 -4.28
CA ALA A 189 18.23 20.49 -3.85
C ALA A 189 18.30 20.30 -2.32
N ASN A 190 19.32 19.57 -1.86
CA ASN A 190 19.57 19.43 -0.43
C ASN A 190 19.86 20.79 0.19
N SER A 191 19.12 21.17 1.23
CA SER A 191 19.23 22.50 1.87
C SER A 191 19.10 22.47 3.38
N PHE A 192 19.06 21.29 4.00
CA PHE A 192 19.05 21.17 5.45
C PHE A 192 20.21 21.97 6.09
N PRO A 193 19.96 22.79 7.13
CA PRO A 193 18.74 22.81 7.95
C PRO A 193 17.59 23.70 7.45
N ASP A 194 17.81 24.67 6.56
CA ASP A 194 16.77 25.65 6.18
C ASP A 194 16.76 26.00 4.67
N PRO A 195 15.68 25.68 3.92
CA PRO A 195 14.55 24.85 4.35
C PRO A 195 15.02 23.41 4.64
N PRO A 196 14.31 22.65 5.50
CA PRO A 196 14.76 21.32 5.96
C PRO A 196 14.50 20.23 4.92
N TYR A 197 15.15 20.34 3.76
CA TYR A 197 15.13 19.37 2.69
C TYR A 197 16.38 18.48 2.75
N THR A 198 16.16 17.19 2.94
CA THR A 198 17.20 16.16 2.79
C THR A 198 17.01 15.46 1.46
N ARG A 199 18.03 15.49 0.59
CA ARG A 199 17.98 14.81 -0.71
C ARG A 199 19.11 13.79 -0.84
N ILE A 200 18.72 12.58 -1.24
CA ILE A 200 19.60 11.47 -1.59
C ILE A 200 19.30 11.11 -3.05
N ASP A 201 20.30 11.14 -3.93
CA ASP A 201 20.06 11.03 -5.38
C ASP A 201 19.58 9.65 -5.83
N SER A 202 19.86 8.59 -5.07
CA SER A 202 19.35 7.25 -5.38
C SER A 202 19.19 6.38 -4.14
N ALA A 203 18.20 5.49 -4.16
CA ALA A 203 18.04 4.45 -3.15
C ALA A 203 19.12 3.38 -3.36
N PRO A 204 20.01 3.09 -2.37
CA PRO A 204 21.11 2.16 -2.55
C PRO A 204 20.65 0.76 -2.97
N LEU A 205 19.58 0.27 -2.35
CA LEU A 205 18.93 -1.00 -2.66
C LEU A 205 17.44 -0.88 -2.35
N ILE A 206 16.59 -1.23 -3.32
CA ILE A 206 15.13 -1.13 -3.16
C ILE A 206 14.43 -2.23 -3.95
N ARG A 207 13.32 -2.74 -3.40
CA ARG A 207 12.36 -3.55 -4.12
C ARG A 207 10.98 -2.96 -3.86
N GLU A 208 10.21 -2.73 -4.92
CA GLU A 208 8.84 -2.24 -4.75
C GLU A 208 7.91 -3.34 -4.24
N LYS A 209 6.83 -2.92 -3.57
CA LYS A 209 5.84 -3.83 -2.98
C LYS A 209 5.20 -4.69 -4.07
N PRO A 210 5.02 -6.01 -3.85
CA PRO A 210 4.17 -6.81 -4.73
C PRO A 210 2.72 -6.31 -4.76
N PHE A 211 2.06 -6.49 -5.91
CA PHE A 211 0.67 -6.06 -6.10
C PHE A 211 -0.12 -7.03 -6.97
N LEU A 212 -1.44 -7.06 -6.77
CA LEU A 212 -2.36 -7.79 -7.62
C LEU A 212 -2.55 -7.05 -8.94
N PHE A 213 -2.59 -7.79 -10.04
CA PHE A 213 -2.97 -7.27 -11.34
C PHE A 213 -3.68 -8.34 -12.18
N VAL A 214 -4.35 -7.90 -13.24
CA VAL A 214 -4.97 -8.77 -14.24
C VAL A 214 -4.25 -8.57 -15.57
N ASP A 215 -3.73 -9.66 -16.13
CA ASP A 215 -3.04 -9.61 -17.41
C ASP A 215 -4.00 -9.45 -18.60
N ALA A 216 -3.47 -9.19 -19.79
CA ALA A 216 -4.27 -9.00 -21.01
C ALA A 216 -5.13 -10.23 -21.39
N ARG A 217 -4.88 -11.41 -20.82
CA ARG A 217 -5.69 -12.63 -21.01
C ARG A 217 -6.77 -12.77 -19.94
N GLY A 218 -6.90 -11.80 -19.04
CA GLY A 218 -7.83 -11.83 -17.92
C GLY A 218 -7.36 -12.69 -16.73
N ALA A 219 -6.09 -13.13 -16.72
CA ALA A 219 -5.58 -13.95 -15.62
C ALA A 219 -5.09 -13.06 -14.48
N TRP A 220 -5.59 -13.33 -13.27
CA TRP A 220 -5.17 -12.68 -12.05
C TRP A 220 -3.82 -13.21 -11.59
N ARG A 221 -2.94 -12.30 -11.18
CA ARG A 221 -1.56 -12.60 -10.78
C ARG A 221 -1.10 -11.62 -9.71
N VAL A 222 -0.01 -11.99 -9.02
CA VAL A 222 0.77 -11.07 -8.20
C VAL A 222 2.04 -10.71 -8.97
N PHE A 223 2.23 -9.43 -9.26
CA PHE A 223 3.51 -8.94 -9.77
C PHE A 223 4.47 -8.73 -8.61
N VAL A 224 5.68 -9.26 -8.74
CA VAL A 224 6.77 -9.15 -7.76
C VAL A 224 7.88 -8.33 -8.43
N PRO A 225 7.98 -7.02 -8.13
CA PRO A 225 9.02 -6.17 -8.68
C PRO A 225 10.42 -6.70 -8.37
N ALA A 226 11.35 -6.53 -9.32
CA ALA A 226 12.75 -6.90 -9.14
C ALA A 226 13.44 -5.99 -8.11
N LEU A 227 14.48 -6.53 -7.46
CA LEU A 227 15.42 -5.74 -6.65
C LEU A 227 16.21 -4.80 -7.57
N ARG A 228 16.33 -3.52 -7.20
CA ARG A 228 17.10 -2.51 -7.91
C ARG A 228 18.16 -1.93 -6.98
N ALA A 229 19.37 -1.77 -7.48
CA ALA A 229 20.43 -1.03 -6.81
C ALA A 229 20.55 0.38 -7.39
N SER A 230 20.98 1.35 -6.58
CA SER A 230 21.18 2.74 -6.98
C SER A 230 19.98 3.31 -7.76
N ALA A 231 18.78 3.04 -7.27
CA ALA A 231 17.55 3.30 -7.99
C ALA A 231 17.09 4.76 -7.82
N ALA A 232 16.71 5.39 -8.93
CA ALA A 232 16.00 6.66 -8.97
C ALA A 232 14.78 6.53 -9.89
N GLY A 233 13.83 7.45 -9.76
CA GLY A 233 12.62 7.49 -10.57
C GLY A 233 11.70 6.29 -10.34
N THR A 234 10.57 6.32 -11.05
CA THR A 234 9.57 5.25 -11.00
C THR A 234 10.07 3.99 -11.70
N THR A 235 9.48 2.85 -11.36
CA THR A 235 9.74 1.56 -12.02
C THR A 235 8.98 1.39 -13.33
N TRP A 236 8.02 2.27 -13.64
CA TRP A 236 6.97 2.02 -14.64
C TRP A 236 6.83 3.10 -15.70
N ALA A 237 7.32 4.32 -15.49
CA ALA A 237 7.18 5.40 -16.48
C ALA A 237 7.98 5.13 -17.77
N SER A 238 9.09 4.39 -17.68
CA SER A 238 9.93 4.00 -18.83
C SER A 238 9.50 2.67 -19.47
N GLY A 239 8.27 2.21 -19.19
CA GLY A 239 7.71 0.97 -19.72
C GLY A 239 7.52 -0.10 -18.64
N ARG A 240 7.48 -1.36 -19.07
CA ARG A 240 7.13 -2.47 -18.17
C ARG A 240 8.20 -2.63 -17.07
N PRO A 241 7.83 -2.64 -15.78
CA PRO A 241 8.77 -2.85 -14.70
C PRO A 241 9.43 -4.23 -14.80
N ALA A 242 10.71 -4.31 -14.40
CA ALA A 242 11.38 -5.60 -14.21
C ALA A 242 10.79 -6.32 -12.99
N GLY A 243 10.59 -7.64 -13.11
CA GLY A 243 10.00 -8.46 -12.06
C GLY A 243 9.37 -9.74 -12.59
N ALA A 244 8.71 -10.48 -11.70
CA ALA A 244 8.07 -11.75 -12.02
C ALA A 244 6.56 -11.69 -11.74
N ALA A 245 5.76 -12.24 -12.65
CA ALA A 245 4.32 -12.37 -12.46
C ALA A 245 3.97 -13.78 -11.97
N ARG A 246 3.60 -13.91 -10.69
CA ARG A 246 3.24 -15.17 -10.04
C ARG A 246 1.74 -15.45 -10.22
N PRO A 247 1.35 -16.66 -10.68
CA PRO A 247 -0.05 -17.01 -10.82
C PRO A 247 -0.73 -17.13 -9.45
N LEU A 248 -2.04 -16.85 -9.37
CA LEU A 248 -2.78 -17.03 -8.11
C LEU A 248 -2.75 -18.46 -7.58
N SER A 249 -2.50 -19.47 -8.42
CA SER A 249 -2.32 -20.87 -8.00
C SER A 249 -1.13 -21.06 -7.04
N ASP A 250 -0.17 -20.13 -7.00
CA ASP A 250 0.94 -20.15 -6.03
C ASP A 250 0.51 -19.67 -4.63
N PHE A 251 -0.70 -19.13 -4.50
CA PHE A 251 -1.21 -18.51 -3.29
C PHE A 251 -2.42 -19.27 -2.74
N VAL A 252 -2.58 -19.23 -1.42
CA VAL A 252 -3.87 -19.46 -0.77
C VAL A 252 -4.50 -18.11 -0.47
N ILE A 253 -5.76 -17.94 -0.89
CA ILE A 253 -6.56 -16.76 -0.55
C ILE A 253 -7.19 -17.00 0.83
N VAL A 254 -6.67 -16.30 1.83
CA VAL A 254 -7.12 -16.38 3.22
C VAL A 254 -8.27 -15.40 3.42
N LYS A 255 -9.37 -15.87 4.00
CA LYS A 255 -10.60 -15.12 4.27
C LYS A 255 -10.92 -15.13 5.76
N PRO A 256 -11.72 -14.16 6.27
CA PRO A 256 -12.13 -14.16 7.67
C PRO A 256 -12.68 -15.53 8.12
N GLY A 257 -12.24 -15.98 9.31
CA GLY A 257 -12.56 -17.31 9.86
C GLY A 257 -11.49 -18.39 9.62
N ALA A 258 -10.47 -18.14 8.79
CA ALA A 258 -9.33 -19.04 8.67
C ALA A 258 -8.45 -19.02 9.94
N SER A 259 -8.06 -20.19 10.44
CA SER A 259 -7.17 -20.32 11.60
C SER A 259 -5.69 -20.14 11.23
N ALA A 260 -4.86 -19.80 12.21
CA ALA A 260 -3.40 -19.76 12.03
C ALA A 260 -2.83 -21.11 11.56
N ALA A 261 -3.36 -22.22 12.08
CA ALA A 261 -3.02 -23.57 11.63
C ALA A 261 -3.28 -23.77 10.12
N ALA A 262 -4.44 -23.36 9.61
CA ALA A 262 -4.76 -23.49 8.18
C ALA A 262 -3.84 -22.61 7.30
N MET A 263 -3.44 -21.43 7.78
CA MET A 263 -2.47 -20.58 7.10
C MET A 263 -1.08 -21.21 7.09
N ASN A 264 -0.60 -21.75 8.22
CA ASN A 264 0.68 -22.45 8.33
C ASN A 264 0.72 -23.72 7.48
N ASP A 265 -0.37 -24.48 7.42
CA ASP A 265 -0.52 -25.62 6.52
C ASP A 265 -0.32 -25.25 5.05
N ALA A 266 -0.83 -24.09 4.63
CA ALA A 266 -0.60 -23.57 3.28
C ALA A 266 0.88 -23.21 3.05
N LEU A 267 1.52 -22.55 4.02
CA LEU A 267 2.94 -22.21 3.96
C LEU A 267 3.82 -23.46 3.86
N THR A 268 3.55 -24.50 4.67
CA THR A 268 4.25 -25.78 4.65
C THR A 268 4.11 -26.51 3.32
N ARG A 269 2.94 -26.41 2.66
CA ARG A 269 2.70 -26.96 1.31
C ARG A 269 3.33 -26.16 0.17
N GLY A 270 4.20 -25.19 0.47
CA GLY A 270 4.87 -24.43 -0.58
C GLY A 270 4.08 -23.23 -1.12
N LYS A 271 2.94 -22.87 -0.52
CA LYS A 271 2.12 -21.73 -0.96
C LYS A 271 2.57 -20.43 -0.30
N SER A 272 2.26 -19.33 -0.98
CA SER A 272 2.25 -17.98 -0.44
C SER A 272 0.82 -17.64 0.03
N LEU A 273 0.62 -16.52 0.73
CA LEU A 273 -0.68 -16.11 1.23
C LEU A 273 -1.11 -14.77 0.62
N ILE A 274 -2.38 -14.68 0.23
CA ILE A 274 -3.06 -13.39 0.06
C ILE A 274 -4.13 -13.32 1.14
N ILE A 275 -3.97 -12.41 2.09
CA ILE A 275 -4.88 -12.25 3.21
C ILE A 275 -5.88 -11.14 2.87
N THR A 276 -7.14 -11.51 2.68
CA THR A 276 -8.18 -10.57 2.26
C THR A 276 -8.63 -9.71 3.45
N PRO A 277 -9.33 -8.58 3.23
CA PRO A 277 -9.61 -7.61 4.29
C PRO A 277 -10.39 -8.24 5.44
N GLY A 278 -9.83 -8.17 6.64
CA GLY A 278 -10.42 -8.70 7.87
C GLY A 278 -9.45 -8.58 9.06
N VAL A 279 -9.94 -8.95 10.24
CA VAL A 279 -9.15 -9.09 11.47
C VAL A 279 -9.01 -10.58 11.76
N TYR A 280 -7.77 -11.05 11.90
CA TYR A 280 -7.40 -12.46 12.03
C TYR A 280 -6.68 -12.67 13.35
N HIS A 281 -7.28 -13.45 14.23
CA HIS A 281 -6.70 -13.83 15.51
C HIS A 281 -5.79 -15.03 15.31
N LEU A 282 -4.56 -14.93 15.82
CA LEU A 282 -3.53 -15.94 15.73
C LEU A 282 -3.19 -16.47 17.12
N ASP A 283 -3.48 -17.75 17.34
CA ASP A 283 -3.12 -18.52 18.53
C ASP A 283 -1.75 -19.21 18.42
N THR A 284 -1.14 -19.13 17.23
CA THR A 284 0.23 -19.56 16.94
C THR A 284 0.80 -18.66 15.84
N PRO A 285 2.12 -18.40 15.81
CA PRO A 285 2.70 -17.54 14.79
C PRO A 285 2.48 -18.07 13.37
N LEU A 286 2.32 -17.15 12.41
CA LEU A 286 2.56 -17.51 11.01
C LEU A 286 4.05 -17.78 10.83
N HIS A 287 4.41 -19.06 10.62
CA HIS A 287 5.80 -19.49 10.56
C HIS A 287 6.25 -19.69 9.11
N ILE A 288 7.15 -18.82 8.66
CA ILE A 288 7.63 -18.76 7.28
C ILE A 288 9.04 -19.36 7.23
N VAL A 289 9.11 -20.61 6.79
CA VAL A 289 10.35 -21.40 6.71
C VAL A 289 10.95 -21.48 5.30
N ARG A 290 10.24 -20.97 4.29
CA ARG A 290 10.60 -21.14 2.87
C ARG A 290 10.98 -19.81 2.25
N ARG A 291 12.13 -19.79 1.56
CA ARG A 291 12.56 -18.67 0.74
C ARG A 291 11.49 -18.20 -0.26
N ASN A 292 11.50 -16.92 -0.60
CA ASN A 292 10.60 -16.30 -1.58
C ASN A 292 9.10 -16.47 -1.26
N THR A 293 8.76 -16.71 0.01
CA THR A 293 7.36 -16.72 0.47
C THR A 293 6.83 -15.30 0.51
N ILE A 294 5.60 -15.12 0.03
CA ILE A 294 4.92 -13.82 0.02
C ILE A 294 3.69 -13.93 0.92
N VAL A 295 3.56 -13.02 1.88
CA VAL A 295 2.33 -12.80 2.64
C VAL A 295 1.86 -11.39 2.32
N LEU A 296 0.86 -11.32 1.43
CA LEU A 296 0.30 -10.07 0.92
C LEU A 296 -1.07 -9.81 1.54
N GLY A 297 -1.20 -8.76 2.33
CA GLY A 297 -2.47 -8.28 2.85
C GLY A 297 -3.18 -7.35 1.86
N LEU A 298 -4.51 -7.44 1.84
CA LEU A 298 -5.41 -6.51 1.15
C LEU A 298 -6.28 -5.78 2.17
N GLY A 299 -6.60 -4.51 1.92
CA GLY A 299 -7.53 -3.72 2.74
C GLY A 299 -7.09 -3.57 4.19
N LEU A 300 -5.78 -3.53 4.41
CA LEU A 300 -5.17 -3.54 5.75
C LEU A 300 -5.63 -4.72 6.61
N ALA A 301 -5.57 -5.91 6.04
CA ALA A 301 -5.71 -7.16 6.78
C ALA A 301 -4.87 -7.12 8.06
N THR A 302 -5.53 -7.38 9.19
CA THR A 302 -4.95 -7.23 10.52
C THR A 302 -4.71 -8.60 11.13
N LEU A 303 -3.50 -8.83 11.62
CA LEU A 303 -3.13 -10.03 12.37
C LEU A 303 -3.02 -9.66 13.85
N VAL A 304 -3.89 -10.22 14.68
CA VAL A 304 -3.90 -10.02 16.13
C VAL A 304 -3.18 -11.20 16.79
N ALA A 305 -2.17 -10.91 17.60
CA ALA A 305 -1.40 -11.93 18.32
C ALA A 305 -2.07 -12.28 19.65
N ASP A 306 -2.74 -13.43 19.72
CA ASP A 306 -3.47 -13.86 20.92
C ASP A 306 -2.58 -14.69 21.86
N GLY A 307 -2.86 -14.66 23.17
CA GLY A 307 -2.19 -15.54 24.13
C GLY A 307 -0.68 -15.31 24.31
N GLY A 308 -0.16 -14.16 23.88
CA GLY A 308 1.26 -13.80 24.03
C GLY A 308 2.18 -14.41 22.96
N VAL A 309 1.62 -14.95 21.88
CA VAL A 309 2.41 -15.48 20.76
C VAL A 309 2.98 -14.36 19.88
N SER A 310 3.98 -14.64 19.05
CA SER A 310 4.32 -13.76 17.94
C SER A 310 3.26 -13.86 16.83
N ALA A 311 2.95 -12.76 16.13
CA ALA A 311 2.08 -12.83 14.97
C ALA A 311 2.78 -13.50 13.78
N ILE A 312 4.05 -13.15 13.53
CA ILE A 312 4.82 -13.64 12.38
C ILE A 312 6.24 -13.99 12.82
N VAL A 313 6.70 -15.18 12.43
CA VAL A 313 8.10 -15.61 12.57
C VAL A 313 8.61 -16.02 11.19
N VAL A 314 9.67 -15.37 10.73
CA VAL A 314 10.37 -15.71 9.49
C VAL A 314 11.72 -16.33 9.86
N ASP A 315 11.99 -17.52 9.35
CA ASP A 315 13.32 -18.16 9.48
C ASP A 315 14.38 -17.38 8.70
N ASP A 316 15.66 -17.73 8.90
CA ASP A 316 16.82 -17.12 8.24
C ASP A 316 16.89 -17.51 6.74
N VAL A 317 15.92 -17.06 5.95
CA VAL A 317 15.70 -17.44 4.55
C VAL A 317 15.61 -16.25 3.61
N ASP A 318 16.07 -16.45 2.38
CA ASP A 318 16.07 -15.41 1.34
C ASP A 318 14.65 -14.95 0.94
N GLY A 319 14.51 -13.66 0.66
CA GLY A 319 13.48 -13.15 -0.24
C GLY A 319 12.05 -13.22 0.28
N THR A 320 11.83 -13.46 1.57
CA THR A 320 10.49 -13.37 2.15
C THR A 320 9.93 -11.96 1.93
N THR A 321 8.64 -11.85 1.64
CA THR A 321 7.97 -10.56 1.52
C THR A 321 6.72 -10.55 2.37
N LEU A 322 6.69 -9.67 3.38
CA LEU A 322 5.50 -9.30 4.12
C LEU A 322 5.07 -7.94 3.58
N ALA A 323 3.80 -7.77 3.22
CA ALA A 323 3.36 -6.54 2.56
C ALA A 323 1.88 -6.27 2.81
N GLY A 324 1.53 -5.04 3.22
CA GLY A 324 0.13 -4.62 3.37
C GLY A 324 -0.59 -5.24 4.57
N LEU A 325 0.16 -5.59 5.62
CA LEU A 325 -0.37 -6.16 6.86
C LEU A 325 -0.35 -5.11 7.97
N LEU A 326 -1.37 -5.12 8.81
CA LEU A 326 -1.34 -4.51 10.14
C LEU A 326 -1.11 -5.62 11.17
N VAL A 327 -0.13 -5.47 12.05
CA VAL A 327 0.08 -6.41 13.16
C VAL A 327 -0.33 -5.70 14.44
N GLU A 328 -1.25 -6.31 15.17
CA GLU A 328 -1.86 -5.77 16.37
C GLU A 328 -1.52 -6.67 17.56
N ALA A 329 -1.11 -6.05 18.67
CA ALA A 329 -0.86 -6.79 19.91
C ALA A 329 -2.20 -7.24 20.51
N GLY A 330 -2.25 -8.48 20.98
CA GLY A 330 -3.34 -8.91 21.85
C GLY A 330 -3.21 -8.36 23.28
N PRO A 331 -4.17 -8.66 24.16
CA PRO A 331 -4.16 -8.18 25.54
C PRO A 331 -3.06 -8.81 26.41
N VAL A 332 -2.52 -9.96 25.99
CA VAL A 332 -1.40 -10.64 26.66
C VAL A 332 -0.10 -10.23 25.98
N GLU A 333 0.89 -9.82 26.77
CA GLU A 333 2.19 -9.40 26.26
C GLU A 333 2.82 -10.49 25.40
N SER A 334 3.22 -10.11 24.18
CA SER A 334 4.01 -10.93 23.27
C SER A 334 5.44 -10.41 23.28
N PRO A 335 6.46 -11.23 23.62
CA PRO A 335 7.85 -10.75 23.69
C PRO A 335 8.34 -10.11 22.38
N VAL A 336 7.82 -10.61 21.25
CA VAL A 336 8.03 -10.06 19.90
C VAL A 336 6.78 -10.31 19.06
N LEU A 337 6.32 -9.30 18.32
CA LEU A 337 5.17 -9.43 17.41
C LEU A 337 5.59 -9.95 16.03
N VAL A 338 6.72 -9.47 15.51
CA VAL A 338 7.27 -9.87 14.21
C VAL A 338 8.76 -10.14 14.36
N GLN A 339 9.18 -11.38 14.08
CA GLN A 339 10.58 -11.79 14.09
C GLN A 339 11.06 -12.10 12.66
N ILE A 340 12.16 -11.48 12.25
CA ILE A 340 12.83 -11.74 10.96
C ILE A 340 14.22 -12.31 11.23
N GLY A 341 14.39 -13.61 11.01
CA GLY A 341 15.56 -14.34 11.46
C GLY A 341 15.55 -14.56 12.97
N ALA A 342 16.05 -15.72 13.42
CA ALA A 342 16.20 -15.98 14.85
C ALA A 342 17.33 -15.13 15.46
N PRO A 343 17.32 -14.86 16.78
CA PRO A 343 18.46 -14.26 17.46
C PRO A 343 19.75 -15.04 17.15
N GLY A 344 20.80 -14.32 16.72
CA GLY A 344 22.06 -14.94 16.30
C GLY A 344 22.13 -15.38 14.82
N ALA A 345 21.08 -15.11 14.02
CA ALA A 345 21.13 -15.25 12.57
C ALA A 345 22.32 -14.48 11.98
N ALA A 346 23.09 -15.15 11.12
CA ALA A 346 24.34 -14.65 10.56
C ALA A 346 24.42 -14.75 9.03
N VAL A 347 23.41 -15.35 8.38
CA VAL A 347 23.38 -15.48 6.93
C VAL A 347 23.14 -14.11 6.30
N ARG A 348 23.92 -13.79 5.27
CA ARG A 348 23.77 -12.55 4.51
C ARG A 348 22.85 -12.76 3.32
N HIS A 349 21.71 -12.07 3.31
CA HIS A 349 20.70 -12.14 2.24
C HIS A 349 20.82 -11.02 1.18
N SER A 350 22.02 -10.55 0.86
CA SER A 350 22.22 -9.30 0.09
C SER A 350 21.69 -9.35 -1.35
N SER A 351 21.66 -10.52 -1.99
CA SER A 351 21.14 -10.69 -3.36
C SER A 351 19.61 -10.82 -3.41
N ASN A 352 18.98 -11.19 -2.29
CA ASN A 352 17.54 -11.40 -2.21
C ASN A 352 17.06 -11.19 -0.76
N PRO A 353 17.03 -9.94 -0.28
CA PRO A 353 16.68 -9.65 1.10
C PRO A 353 15.19 -9.88 1.37
N THR A 354 14.86 -10.05 2.65
CA THR A 354 13.48 -9.96 3.12
C THR A 354 12.95 -8.53 2.96
N LEU A 355 11.69 -8.38 2.57
CA LEU A 355 10.98 -7.11 2.39
C LEU A 355 9.79 -7.02 3.37
N LEU A 356 9.61 -5.85 3.99
CA LEU A 356 8.47 -5.49 4.84
C LEU A 356 7.73 -4.25 4.29
#